data_AF-A0A7S2YX43-F1
#
_entry.id   AF-A0A7S2YX43-F1
#
_cell.length_a   1.000
_cell.length_b   1.000
_cell.length_c   1.000
_cell.angle_alpha   90.00
_cell.angle_beta   90.00
_cell.angle_gamma   90.00
#
_symmetry.space_group_name_H-M   'P 1'
#
loop_
_entity.id
_entity.type
_entity.pdbx_description
1 polymer ?
#
loop_
_entity_poly.entity_id
_entity_poly.type
_entity_poly.pdbx_seq_one_letter_code
_entity_poly.pdbx_strand_id
1 'polypeptide(L)'
;WNNLHAADVIITTYGVVGSEFVHAGEGLGSLLYSFKYHRIVLDEAHYIKNGKARIARAARKLDSQRRWCLTGTPIQNSLMDLHSLFQFLRVEPWDNVSWFNK
;
A
#
# COMPACT_ATOMS: atom_id res chain seq x y z
N TRP A 1 19.57 -8.90 -11.42
CA TRP A 1 18.52 -7.97 -10.95
C TRP A 1 17.69 -7.31 -12.08
N ASN A 2 18.04 -7.45 -13.36
CA ASN A 2 17.32 -6.80 -14.49
C ASN A 2 16.06 -7.54 -15.03
N ASN A 3 15.52 -8.54 -14.33
CA ASN A 3 14.49 -9.44 -14.88
C ASN A 3 13.09 -9.30 -14.27
N LEU A 4 12.79 -8.23 -13.52
CA LEU A 4 11.44 -7.99 -13.01
C LEU A 4 10.40 -7.85 -14.12
N HIS A 5 10.79 -7.39 -15.32
CA HIS A 5 9.92 -7.35 -16.49
C HIS A 5 9.45 -8.73 -16.98
N ALA A 6 10.16 -9.80 -16.61
CA ALA A 6 9.82 -11.17 -16.99
C ALA A 6 9.07 -11.94 -15.89
N ALA A 7 8.87 -11.34 -14.72
CA ALA A 7 8.21 -12.00 -13.60
C ALA A 7 6.69 -11.74 -13.62
N ASP A 8 5.89 -12.80 -13.56
CA ASP A 8 4.43 -12.69 -13.44
C ASP A 8 3.99 -12.27 -12.02
N VAL A 9 4.79 -12.63 -11.01
CA VAL A 9 4.50 -12.38 -9.59
C VAL A 9 5.76 -11.89 -8.87
N ILE A 10 5.60 -10.84 -8.09
CA ILE A 10 6.65 -10.26 -7.24
C ILE A 10 6.21 -10.39 -5.79
N ILE A 11 7.00 -11.08 -4.98
CA ILE A 11 6.80 -11.21 -3.53
C ILE A 11 7.85 -10.36 -2.84
N THR A 12 7.41 -9.55 -1.89
CA THR A 12 8.29 -8.65 -1.13
C THR A 12 7.74 -8.43 0.27
N THR A 13 8.50 -7.74 1.11
CA THR A 13 8.10 -7.41 2.48
C THR A 13 7.71 -5.95 2.61
N TYR A 14 6.92 -5.63 3.63
CA TYR A 14 6.65 -4.24 4.00
C TYR A 14 7.95 -3.43 4.19
N GLY A 15 8.98 -4.00 4.82
CA GLY A 15 10.27 -3.33 5.00
C GLY A 15 10.89 -2.87 3.68
N VAL A 16 10.91 -3.76 2.68
CA VAL A 16 11.44 -3.44 1.34
C VAL A 16 10.59 -2.37 0.65
N VAL A 17 9.26 -2.49 0.67
CA VAL A 17 8.36 -1.45 0.12
C VAL A 17 8.64 -0.08 0.75
N GLY A 18 8.83 -0.04 2.07
CA GLY A 18 9.17 1.17 2.80
C GLY A 18 10.54 1.76 2.44
N SER A 19 11.54 0.91 2.18
CA SER A 19 12.89 1.31 1.75
C SER A 19 12.87 1.85 0.31
N GLU A 20 12.26 1.11 -0.61
CA GLU A 20 12.09 1.49 -2.01
C GLU A 20 11.33 2.82 -2.18
N PHE A 21 10.36 3.09 -1.29
CA PHE A 21 9.64 4.36 -1.28
C PHE A 21 10.54 5.56 -0.95
N VAL A 22 11.55 5.39 -0.09
CA VAL A 22 12.53 6.44 0.23
C VAL A 22 13.42 6.70 -0.98
N HIS A 23 13.98 5.64 -1.57
CA HIS A 23 14.82 5.74 -2.77
C HIS A 23 14.07 6.40 -3.95
N ALA A 24 12.80 6.06 -4.14
CA ALA A 24 11.93 6.70 -5.13
C ALA A 24 11.78 8.21 -4.88
N GLY A 25 11.63 8.63 -3.62
CA GLY A 25 11.51 10.03 -3.23
C GLY A 25 12.81 10.83 -3.36
N GLU A 26 13.96 10.17 -3.20
CA GLU A 26 15.30 10.76 -3.34
C GLU A 26 15.80 10.79 -4.80
N GLY A 27 15.01 10.29 -5.75
CA GLY A 27 15.39 10.23 -7.17
C GLY A 27 16.45 9.16 -7.48
N LEU A 28 16.75 8.28 -6.53
CA LEU A 28 17.71 7.16 -6.69
C LEU A 28 17.16 6.01 -7.53
N GLY A 29 15.91 6.15 -8.00
CA GLY A 29 15.17 5.11 -8.70
C GLY A 29 14.60 4.09 -7.72
N SER A 30 13.45 3.51 -8.07
CA SER A 30 12.92 2.36 -7.38
C SER A 30 12.23 1.45 -8.37
N LEU A 31 12.67 0.20 -8.39
CA LEU A 31 12.07 -0.83 -9.24
C LEU A 31 10.61 -1.06 -8.84
N LEU A 32 10.29 -1.07 -7.55
CA LEU A 32 8.90 -1.32 -7.14
C LEU A 32 7.93 -0.20 -7.55
N TYR A 33 8.40 1.05 -7.66
CA TYR A 33 7.56 2.19 -8.03
C TYR A 33 7.62 2.55 -9.52
N SER A 34 8.44 1.85 -10.33
CA SER A 34 8.48 2.06 -11.78
C SER A 34 7.47 1.21 -12.57
N PHE A 35 6.76 0.29 -11.92
CA PHE A 35 5.76 -0.57 -12.55
C PHE A 35 4.32 -0.14 -12.24
N LYS A 36 3.43 -0.39 -13.21
CA LYS A 36 1.99 -0.41 -12.99
C LYS A 36 1.52 -1.85 -12.82
N TYR A 37 1.15 -2.22 -11.60
CA TYR A 37 0.74 -3.58 -11.28
C TYR A 37 -0.69 -3.86 -11.73
N HIS A 38 -0.95 -5.11 -12.14
CA HIS A 38 -2.33 -5.57 -12.33
C HIS A 38 -3.08 -5.64 -10.99
N ARG A 39 -2.43 -6.20 -9.96
CA ARG A 39 -2.99 -6.35 -8.62
C ARG A 39 -1.89 -6.17 -7.57
N ILE A 40 -2.22 -5.50 -6.47
CA ILE A 40 -1.43 -5.52 -5.24
C ILE A 40 -2.28 -6.19 -4.16
N VAL A 41 -1.67 -7.12 -3.42
CA VAL A 41 -2.28 -7.83 -2.30
C VAL A 41 -1.44 -7.55 -1.07
N LEU A 42 -2.07 -7.01 -0.02
CA LEU A 42 -1.45 -6.85 1.29
C LEU A 42 -1.89 -8.01 2.17
N ASP A 43 -0.94 -8.85 2.57
CA ASP A 43 -1.17 -9.87 3.59
C ASP A 43 -0.94 -9.29 4.98
N GLU A 44 -1.75 -9.70 5.96
CA GLU A 44 -1.89 -9.04 7.26
C GLU A 44 -2.02 -7.52 7.16
N ALA A 45 -2.96 -7.07 6.32
CA ALA A 45 -3.13 -5.67 5.94
C ALA A 45 -3.31 -4.69 7.13
N HIS A 46 -3.65 -5.18 8.32
CA HIS A 46 -3.65 -4.38 9.54
C HIS A 46 -2.29 -3.76 9.87
N TYR A 47 -1.19 -4.22 9.25
CA TYR A 47 0.14 -3.62 9.34
C TYR A 47 0.20 -2.16 8.87
N ILE A 48 -0.73 -1.75 7.99
CA ILE A 48 -0.83 -0.35 7.50
C ILE A 48 -1.91 0.46 8.23
N LYS A 49 -2.43 0.01 9.38
CA LYS A 49 -3.52 0.68 10.11
C LYS A 49 -3.27 2.16 10.43
N ASN A 50 -2.01 2.54 10.69
CA ASN A 50 -1.65 3.94 10.85
C ASN A 50 -1.42 4.60 9.48
N GLY A 51 -2.45 5.28 8.97
CA GLY A 51 -2.39 5.93 7.67
C GLY A 51 -1.26 6.98 7.52
N LYS A 52 -0.76 7.57 8.60
CA LYS A 52 0.36 8.54 8.55
C LYS A 52 1.74 7.87 8.48
N ALA A 53 1.82 6.59 8.83
CA ALA A 53 3.08 5.86 8.84
C ALA A 53 3.69 5.77 7.44
N ARG A 54 5.03 5.77 7.36
CA ARG A 54 5.76 5.65 6.09
C ARG A 54 5.30 4.43 5.29
N ILE A 55 5.10 3.31 5.96
CA ILE A 55 4.72 2.06 5.30
C ILE A 55 3.33 2.13 4.64
N ALA A 56 2.36 2.76 5.31
CA ALA A 56 1.03 2.94 4.77
C ALA A 56 1.08 3.85 3.52
N ARG A 57 1.79 4.98 3.60
CA ARG A 57 1.99 5.87 2.45
C ARG A 57 2.70 5.16 1.29
N ALA A 58 3.72 4.38 1.59
CA ALA A 58 4.48 3.60 0.62
C ALA A 58 3.56 2.61 -0.11
N ALA A 59 2.81 1.79 0.61
CA ALA A 59 1.87 0.83 0.02
C ALA A 59 0.78 1.52 -0.84
N ARG A 60 0.25 2.66 -0.39
CA ARG A 60 -0.75 3.44 -1.16
C ARG A 60 -0.20 4.04 -2.46
N LYS A 61 1.08 4.41 -2.48
CA LYS A 61 1.71 5.08 -3.62
C LYS A 61 2.04 4.14 -4.77
N LEU A 62 2.21 2.83 -4.52
CA LEU A 62 2.39 1.83 -5.58
C LEU A 62 1.24 1.94 -6.58
N ASP A 63 1.49 1.91 -7.90
CA ASP A 63 0.43 2.06 -8.90
C ASP A 63 -0.18 0.72 -9.29
N SER A 64 -1.51 0.61 -9.29
CA SER A 64 -2.18 -0.65 -9.60
C SER A 64 -3.62 -0.50 -10.06
N GLN A 65 -4.09 -1.46 -10.86
CA GLN A 65 -5.50 -1.55 -11.27
C GLN A 65 -6.39 -2.14 -10.16
N ARG A 66 -5.91 -3.15 -9.42
CA ARG A 66 -6.68 -3.87 -8.40
C ARG A 66 -5.92 -3.90 -7.07
N ARG A 67 -6.63 -3.85 -5.95
CA ARG A 67 -6.04 -3.80 -4.60
C ARG A 67 -6.82 -4.65 -3.64
N TRP A 68 -6.13 -5.52 -2.91
CA TRP A 68 -6.73 -6.39 -1.89
C TRP A 68 -6.02 -6.23 -0.56
N CYS A 69 -6.82 -6.24 0.51
CA CYS A 69 -6.35 -6.35 1.88
C CYS A 69 -6.79 -7.71 2.41
N LEU A 70 -5.84 -8.56 2.77
CA LEU A 70 -6.08 -9.83 3.45
C LEU A 70 -5.70 -9.63 4.92
N THR A 71 -6.66 -9.74 5.82
CA THR A 71 -6.43 -9.63 7.28
C THR A 71 -7.62 -10.21 8.02
N GLY A 72 -7.37 -10.99 9.06
CA GLY A 72 -8.41 -11.46 9.99
C GLY A 72 -8.86 -10.39 10.98
N THR A 73 -8.09 -9.30 11.12
CA THR A 73 -8.32 -8.24 12.11
C THR A 73 -8.28 -6.87 11.42
N PRO A 74 -9.30 -6.48 10.63
CA PRO A 74 -9.30 -5.22 9.89
C PRO A 74 -9.33 -3.97 10.80
N ILE A 75 -9.81 -4.11 12.03
CA ILE A 75 -9.87 -3.06 13.06
C ILE A 75 -9.20 -3.63 14.32
N GLN A 76 -8.25 -2.91 14.91
CA GLN A 76 -7.56 -3.35 16.14
C GLN A 76 -7.76 -2.35 17.28
N ASN A 77 -7.54 -1.06 17.00
CA ASN A 77 -7.54 0.00 18.00
C ASN A 77 -8.69 1.00 17.80
N SER A 78 -8.98 1.38 16.54
CA SER A 78 -9.94 2.42 16.25
C SER A 78 -10.52 2.32 14.85
N LEU A 79 -11.65 2.98 14.60
CA LEU A 79 -12.25 3.06 13.27
C LEU A 79 -11.31 3.69 12.22
N MET A 80 -10.33 4.50 12.64
CA MET A 80 -9.29 5.02 11.75
C MET A 80 -8.38 3.95 11.15
N ASP A 81 -8.29 2.77 11.77
CA ASP A 81 -7.58 1.62 11.19
C ASP A 81 -8.23 1.23 9.86
N LEU A 82 -9.57 1.22 9.82
CA LEU A 82 -10.36 0.94 8.62
C LEU A 82 -10.20 2.05 7.56
N HIS A 83 -10.13 3.32 7.99
CA HIS A 83 -9.87 4.43 7.08
C HIS A 83 -8.57 4.22 6.30
N SER A 84 -7.48 3.82 6.98
CA SER A 84 -6.21 3.55 6.31
C SER A 84 -6.30 2.42 5.27
N LEU A 85 -7.11 1.39 5.56
CA LEU A 85 -7.39 0.31 4.60
C LEU A 85 -8.19 0.82 3.40
N PHE A 86 -9.22 1.66 3.60
CA PHE A 86 -9.98 2.27 2.50
C PHE A 86 -9.13 3.20 1.65
N GLN A 87 -8.21 3.96 2.27
CA GLN A 87 -7.23 4.75 1.53
C GLN A 87 -6.33 3.89 0.65
N PHE A 88 -5.93 2.70 1.13
CA PHE A 88 -5.20 1.77 0.28
C PHE A 88 -6.07 1.22 -0.82
N LEU A 89 -7.27 0.74 -0.52
CA LEU A 89 -8.20 0.17 -1.49
C LEU A 89 -8.75 1.18 -2.50
N ARG A 90 -8.61 2.49 -2.25
CA ARG A 90 -9.17 3.60 -3.04
C ARG A 90 -10.70 3.51 -3.14
N VAL A 91 -11.35 3.27 -2.01
CA VAL A 91 -12.82 3.18 -1.95
C VAL A 91 -13.39 4.57 -1.77
N GLU A 92 -13.88 5.18 -2.85
CA GLU A 92 -14.55 6.47 -2.77
C GLU A 92 -15.98 6.33 -2.20
N PRO A 93 -16.48 7.31 -1.40
CA PRO A 93 -15.78 8.49 -0.89
C PRO A 93 -14.99 8.23 0.41
N TRP A 94 -14.96 6.98 0.88
CA TRP A 94 -14.47 6.58 2.21
C TRP A 94 -12.96 6.65 2.38
N ASP A 95 -12.20 6.78 1.30
CA ASP A 95 -10.78 7.08 1.32
C ASP A 95 -10.48 8.54 1.72
N ASN A 96 -11.48 9.43 1.62
CA ASN A 96 -11.39 10.81 2.07
C ASN A 96 -11.74 10.95 3.56
N VAL A 97 -10.81 11.51 4.34
CA VAL A 97 -10.97 11.66 5.80
C VAL A 97 -12.17 12.54 6.19
N SER A 98 -12.51 13.56 5.39
CA SER A 98 -13.62 14.47 5.65
C SER A 98 -14.98 13.80 5.42
N TRP A 99 -15.04 12.78 4.55
CA TRP A 99 -16.23 11.95 4.39
C TRP A 99 -16.31 10.85 5.43
N PHE A 100 -15.18 10.25 5.79
CA PHE A 100 -15.13 9.16 6.76
C PHE A 100 -15.53 9.56 8.19
N ASN A 101 -15.30 10.83 8.58
CA ASN A 101 -15.64 11.35 9.91
C ASN A 101 -17.03 12.00 10.01
N LYS A 102 -17.85 11.93 8.95
CA LYS A 102 -19.25 12.35 8.98
C LYS A 102 -20.12 11.21 9.48
#